data_AF-K0ZCW8-F1
#
_entry.id   AF-K0ZCW8-F1
#
_cell.length_a   1.000
_cell.length_b   1.000
_cell.length_c   1.000
_cell.angle_alpha   90.00
_cell.angle_beta   90.00
_cell.angle_gamma   90.00
#
_symmetry.space_group_name_H-M   'P 1'
#
loop_
_entity.id
_entity.type
_entity.pdbx_description
1 polymer ?
#
loop_
_entity_poly.entity_id
_entity_poly.type
_entity_poly.pdbx_seq_one_letter_code
_entity_poly.pdbx_strand_id
1 'polypeptide(L)'
;MSAEWAKLPTLTVEDKAIRQGGDFDPASMVATATDDLGNSLSDKAKVEGTYDVNTPGEYELTFTVTDKYGGKTVEKAKLVVKHPAPTLEVKKNTLAYGENFDPASLVVGSTGANWEGILPNVEDVAKINVNKSGEYRVRYTVTNPDGKRWKRLPR
;
A
#
# COMPACT_ATOMS: atom_id res chain seq x y z
N MET A 1 -25.74 40.54 29.48
CA MET A 1 -24.95 40.29 28.25
C MET A 1 -24.76 38.79 28.18
N SER A 2 -25.52 38.12 27.32
CA SER A 2 -25.47 36.67 27.18
C SER A 2 -24.30 36.34 26.26
N ALA A 3 -23.38 35.47 26.69
CA ALA A 3 -22.34 34.95 25.82
C ALA A 3 -23.01 34.10 24.74
N GLU A 4 -23.08 34.61 23.51
CA GLU A 4 -23.13 33.77 22.32
C GLU A 4 -21.92 32.84 22.42
N TRP A 5 -22.18 31.55 22.60
CA TRP A 5 -21.12 30.56 22.59
C TRP A 5 -20.47 30.64 21.20
N ALA A 6 -19.19 31.02 21.15
CA ALA A 6 -18.47 31.09 19.89
C ALA A 6 -18.48 29.69 19.25
N LYS A 7 -18.95 29.61 18.00
CA LYS A 7 -18.98 28.36 17.25
C LYS A 7 -17.54 27.91 17.01
N LEU A 8 -17.23 26.66 17.36
CA LEU A 8 -15.89 26.09 17.12
C LEU A 8 -15.53 26.09 15.62
N PRO A 9 -14.23 26.15 15.28
CA PRO A 9 -13.80 26.01 13.90
C PRO A 9 -14.18 24.63 13.36
N THR A 10 -14.35 24.52 12.05
CA THR A 10 -14.57 23.23 11.38
C THR A 10 -13.23 22.72 10.86
N LEU A 11 -12.99 21.42 10.96
CA LEU A 11 -11.83 20.72 10.41
C LEU A 11 -12.31 19.42 9.80
N THR A 12 -11.90 19.15 8.56
CA THR A 12 -12.10 17.87 7.88
C THR A 12 -10.76 17.41 7.36
N VAL A 13 -10.45 16.14 7.65
CA VAL A 13 -9.22 15.47 7.22
C VAL A 13 -9.57 14.20 6.46
N GLU A 14 -8.67 13.79 5.58
CA GLU A 14 -8.84 12.61 4.74
C GLU A 14 -7.70 11.61 4.94
N ASP A 15 -8.07 10.34 5.00
CA ASP A 15 -7.11 9.25 4.99
C ASP A 15 -6.29 9.26 3.70
N LYS A 16 -5.01 8.90 3.81
CA LYS A 16 -4.09 8.88 2.67
C LYS A 16 -3.36 7.56 2.60
N ALA A 17 -3.13 7.08 1.38
CA ALA A 17 -2.35 5.88 1.16
C ALA A 17 -1.20 6.15 0.18
N ILE A 18 0.01 5.76 0.59
CA ILE A 18 1.22 5.85 -0.22
C ILE A 18 1.85 4.47 -0.39
N ARG A 19 2.81 4.35 -1.30
CA ARG A 19 3.70 3.18 -1.33
C ARG A 19 4.89 3.43 -0.41
N GLN A 20 5.50 2.37 0.09
CA GLN A 20 6.77 2.43 0.82
C GLN A 20 7.79 3.33 0.10
N GLY A 21 8.40 4.25 0.83
CA GLY A 21 9.36 5.24 0.36
C GLY A 21 8.75 6.37 -0.47
N GLY A 22 7.43 6.46 -0.60
CA GLY A 22 6.76 7.52 -1.33
C GLY A 22 6.80 8.86 -0.58
N ASP A 23 6.81 9.95 -1.34
CA ASP A 23 6.68 11.29 -0.79
C ASP A 23 5.35 11.48 -0.07
N PHE A 24 5.42 12.10 1.12
CA PHE A 24 4.24 12.35 1.93
C PHE A 24 4.40 13.65 2.72
N ASP A 25 3.44 14.55 2.49
CA ASP A 25 3.24 15.77 3.27
C ASP A 25 1.96 15.62 4.12
N PRO A 26 2.05 15.63 5.46
CA PRO A 26 0.88 15.51 6.32
C PRO A 26 -0.15 16.63 6.13
N ALA A 27 0.26 17.84 5.75
CA ALA A 27 -0.67 18.95 5.54
C ALA A 27 -1.65 18.66 4.39
N SER A 28 -1.24 17.85 3.42
CA SER A 28 -2.09 17.41 2.31
C SER A 28 -3.27 16.53 2.70
N MET A 29 -3.36 16.09 3.97
CA MET A 29 -4.52 15.37 4.51
C MET A 29 -5.61 16.30 5.05
N VAL A 30 -5.37 17.62 5.14
CA VAL A 30 -6.39 18.59 5.54
C VAL A 30 -7.23 18.96 4.32
N ALA A 31 -8.49 18.51 4.28
CA ALA A 31 -9.40 18.81 3.19
C ALA A 31 -10.02 20.20 3.35
N THR A 32 -10.52 20.51 4.55
CA THR A 32 -11.04 21.83 4.89
C THR A 32 -10.72 22.20 6.33
N ALA A 33 -10.45 23.48 6.57
CA ALA A 33 -10.40 24.04 7.91
C ALA A 33 -10.88 25.49 7.86
N THR A 34 -11.92 25.83 8.62
CA THR A 34 -12.51 27.18 8.60
C THR A 34 -12.94 27.64 10.00
N ASP A 35 -12.86 28.94 10.27
CA ASP A 35 -13.51 29.53 11.44
C ASP A 35 -15.04 29.62 11.28
N ASP A 36 -15.73 30.18 12.27
CA ASP A 36 -17.17 30.39 12.28
C ASP A 36 -17.66 31.38 11.21
N LEU A 37 -16.78 32.26 10.74
CA LEU A 37 -17.02 33.26 9.69
C LEU A 37 -16.66 32.73 8.29
N GLY A 38 -16.16 31.49 8.18
CA GLY A 38 -15.77 30.87 6.92
C GLY A 38 -14.37 31.24 6.43
N ASN A 39 -13.54 31.91 7.24
CA ASN A 39 -12.15 32.18 6.88
C ASN A 39 -11.32 30.89 6.99
N SER A 40 -10.44 30.67 6.02
CA SER A 40 -9.57 29.48 6.01
C SER A 40 -8.61 29.46 7.19
N LEU A 41 -8.49 28.29 7.81
CA LEU A 41 -7.53 27.96 8.86
C LEU A 41 -6.59 26.82 8.43
N SER A 42 -6.59 26.39 7.16
CA SER A 42 -5.83 25.21 6.69
C SER A 42 -4.33 25.31 6.99
N ASP A 43 -3.73 26.49 6.77
CA ASP A 43 -2.30 26.74 7.05
C ASP A 43 -1.97 26.79 8.55
N LYS A 44 -2.99 26.80 9.41
CA LYS A 44 -2.86 26.82 10.87
C LYS A 44 -3.11 25.45 11.50
N ALA A 45 -3.41 24.43 10.71
CA ALA A 45 -3.58 23.08 11.21
C ALA A 45 -2.23 22.56 11.74
N LYS A 46 -2.21 22.20 13.02
CA LYS A 46 -1.08 21.52 13.64
C LYS A 46 -1.26 20.02 13.43
N VAL A 47 -0.19 19.35 13.02
CA VAL A 47 -0.16 17.91 12.83
C VAL A 47 0.74 17.27 13.89
N GLU A 48 0.21 16.28 14.58
CA GLU A 48 0.92 15.49 15.58
C GLU A 48 0.81 14.00 15.24
N GLY A 49 1.82 13.23 15.62
CA GLY A 49 1.91 11.79 15.34
C GLY A 49 3.25 11.41 14.74
N THR A 50 3.62 10.15 14.90
CA THR A 50 4.85 9.58 14.33
C THR A 50 4.48 8.67 13.17
N TYR A 51 5.18 8.80 12.06
CA TYR A 51 5.03 7.95 10.90
C TYR A 51 6.39 7.63 10.30
N ASP A 52 6.46 6.52 9.56
CA ASP A 52 7.63 6.16 8.77
C ASP A 52 7.18 5.72 7.38
N VAL A 53 7.46 6.55 6.37
CA VAL A 53 7.10 6.25 4.98
C VAL A 53 7.86 5.03 4.44
N ASN A 54 8.94 4.60 5.09
CA ASN A 54 9.74 3.44 4.69
C ASN A 54 9.28 2.14 5.34
N THR A 55 8.32 2.19 6.26
CA THR A 55 7.80 1.00 6.93
C THR A 55 6.32 0.82 6.57
N PRO A 56 5.94 -0.27 5.88
CA PRO A 56 4.54 -0.55 5.62
C PRO A 56 3.72 -0.70 6.90
N GLY A 57 2.54 -0.09 6.93
CA GLY A 57 1.68 -0.06 8.11
C GLY A 57 0.62 1.04 8.05
N GLU A 58 -0.22 1.08 9.08
CA GLU A 58 -1.15 2.18 9.33
C GLU A 58 -0.59 3.10 10.43
N TYR A 59 -0.61 4.40 10.19
CA TYR A 59 -0.17 5.43 11.10
C TYR A 59 -1.32 6.41 11.34
N GLU A 60 -1.68 6.65 12.60
CA GLU A 60 -2.70 7.63 12.96
C GLU A 60 -2.04 8.99 13.20
N LEU A 61 -2.53 10.02 12.50
CA LEU A 61 -2.11 11.41 12.67
C LEU A 61 -3.27 12.22 13.26
N THR A 62 -2.92 13.11 14.20
CA THR A 62 -3.88 14.00 14.86
C THR A 62 -3.69 15.41 14.34
N PHE A 63 -4.79 16.03 13.91
CA PHE A 63 -4.84 17.36 13.34
C PHE A 63 -5.61 18.26 14.29
N THR A 64 -5.03 19.41 14.63
CA THR A 64 -5.67 20.39 15.52
C THR A 64 -5.68 21.76 14.87
N VAL A 65 -6.85 22.39 14.81
CA VAL A 65 -6.98 23.81 14.45
C VAL A 65 -7.45 24.60 15.66
N THR A 66 -6.97 25.83 15.79
CA THR A 66 -7.39 26.77 16.84
C THR A 66 -7.75 28.10 16.18
N ASP A 67 -8.95 28.61 16.45
CA ASP A 67 -9.39 29.91 15.96
C ASP A 67 -8.76 31.07 16.78
N LYS A 68 -9.02 32.31 16.37
CA LYS A 68 -8.51 33.51 17.03
C LYS A 68 -9.07 33.76 18.43
N TYR A 69 -10.19 33.13 18.78
CA TYR A 69 -10.86 33.22 20.07
C TYR A 69 -10.48 32.05 21.01
N GLY A 70 -9.62 31.14 20.54
CA GLY A 70 -9.14 29.99 21.31
C GLY A 70 -10.00 28.73 21.17
N GLY A 71 -11.05 28.74 20.33
CA GLY A 71 -11.84 27.55 20.01
C GLY A 71 -11.00 26.52 19.28
N LYS A 72 -11.08 25.25 19.69
CA LYS A 72 -10.25 24.16 19.17
C LYS A 72 -11.10 23.03 18.59
N THR A 73 -10.65 22.51 17.45
CA THR A 73 -11.20 21.29 16.83
C THR A 73 -10.05 20.33 16.53
N VAL A 74 -10.26 19.07 16.86
CA VAL A 74 -9.27 18.00 16.73
C VAL A 74 -9.87 16.87 15.93
N GLU A 75 -9.19 16.46 14.87
CA GLU A 75 -9.58 15.34 14.03
C GLU A 75 -8.41 14.38 13.83
N LYS A 76 -8.71 13.15 13.45
CA LYS A 76 -7.70 12.11 13.19
C LYS A 76 -7.87 11.56 11.79
N ALA A 77 -6.75 11.27 11.14
CA ALA A 77 -6.75 10.57 9.86
C ALA A 77 -5.62 9.55 9.80
N LYS A 78 -5.80 8.55 8.95
CA LYS A 78 -4.86 7.44 8.77
C LYS A 78 -3.99 7.66 7.55
N LEU A 79 -2.67 7.54 7.76
CA LEU A 79 -1.72 7.28 6.70
C LEU A 79 -1.50 5.77 6.57
N VAL A 80 -1.76 5.22 5.39
CA VAL A 80 -1.48 3.82 5.06
C VAL A 80 -0.25 3.76 4.14
N VAL A 81 0.86 3.24 4.67
CA VAL A 81 2.06 2.94 3.89
C VAL A 81 1.93 1.50 3.37
N LYS A 82 1.77 1.35 2.06
CA LYS A 82 1.56 0.05 1.40
C LYS A 82 2.88 -0.63 1.09
N HIS A 83 2.87 -1.96 1.09
CA HIS A 83 4.01 -2.73 0.59
C HIS A 83 4.30 -2.40 -0.88
N PRO A 84 5.57 -2.54 -1.30
CA PRO A 84 5.93 -2.40 -2.70
C PRO A 84 5.18 -3.44 -3.54
N ALA A 85 5.04 -3.15 -4.83
CA ALA A 85 4.52 -4.15 -5.76
C ALA A 85 5.43 -5.39 -5.72
N PRO A 86 4.87 -6.60 -5.66
CA PRO A 86 5.67 -7.80 -5.57
C PRO A 86 6.41 -8.04 -6.89
N THR A 87 7.67 -8.45 -6.80
CA THR A 87 8.42 -8.96 -7.95
C THR A 87 8.69 -10.44 -7.77
N LEU A 88 8.93 -11.11 -8.88
CA LEU A 88 9.36 -12.51 -8.92
C LEU A 88 10.48 -12.60 -9.93
N GLU A 89 11.47 -13.42 -9.62
CA GLU A 89 12.54 -13.84 -10.51
C GLU A 89 12.45 -15.36 -10.68
N VAL A 90 12.50 -15.81 -11.92
CA VAL A 90 12.53 -17.25 -12.24
C VAL A 90 13.64 -17.54 -13.22
N LYS A 91 14.22 -18.73 -13.12
CA LYS A 91 15.17 -19.25 -14.09
C LYS A 91 14.48 -20.12 -15.14
N LYS A 92 15.14 -20.27 -16.29
CA LYS A 92 14.86 -21.36 -17.21
C LYS A 92 15.48 -22.65 -16.66
N ASN A 93 14.91 -23.78 -17.02
CA ASN A 93 15.47 -25.08 -16.69
C ASN A 93 15.43 -25.98 -17.93
N THR A 94 16.43 -26.85 -18.08
CA THR A 94 16.48 -27.89 -19.10
C THR A 94 16.48 -29.22 -18.38
N LEU A 95 15.48 -30.05 -18.67
CA LEU A 95 15.29 -31.34 -18.03
C LEU A 95 15.76 -32.46 -18.97
N ALA A 96 16.35 -33.51 -18.41
CA ALA A 96 16.54 -34.76 -19.12
C ALA A 96 15.19 -35.45 -19.38
N TYR A 97 15.16 -36.37 -20.34
CA TYR A 97 13.96 -37.14 -20.66
C TYR A 97 13.46 -37.91 -19.43
N GLY A 98 12.20 -37.69 -19.04
CA GLY A 98 11.58 -38.34 -17.88
C GLY A 98 12.02 -37.80 -16.52
N GLU A 99 12.87 -36.78 -16.47
CA GLU A 99 13.26 -36.15 -15.20
C GLU A 99 12.06 -35.49 -14.53
N ASN A 100 11.94 -35.65 -13.21
CA ASN A 100 10.83 -35.07 -12.46
C ASN A 100 10.91 -33.54 -12.47
N PHE A 101 9.77 -32.88 -12.70
CA PHE A 101 9.69 -31.43 -12.71
C PHE A 101 8.96 -30.90 -11.48
N ASP A 102 9.65 -30.07 -10.68
CA ASP A 102 9.04 -29.25 -9.65
C ASP A 102 8.98 -27.78 -10.12
N PRO A 103 7.79 -27.17 -10.29
CA PRO A 103 7.69 -25.77 -10.68
C PRO A 103 8.33 -24.82 -9.65
N ALA A 104 8.28 -25.12 -8.35
CA ALA A 104 8.90 -24.26 -7.34
C ALA A 104 10.41 -24.10 -7.55
N SER A 105 11.07 -25.11 -8.13
CA SER A 105 12.49 -25.08 -8.47
C SER A 105 12.89 -24.00 -9.47
N LEU A 106 11.93 -23.45 -10.23
CA LEU A 106 12.19 -22.34 -11.16
C LEU A 106 12.31 -20.99 -10.46
N VAL A 107 11.79 -20.86 -9.23
CA VAL A 107 11.81 -19.59 -8.49
C VAL A 107 13.21 -19.34 -7.93
N VAL A 108 13.78 -18.18 -8.24
CA VAL A 108 15.13 -17.78 -7.81
C VAL A 108 15.06 -16.72 -6.70
N GLY A 109 14.05 -15.86 -6.75
CA GLY A 109 13.86 -14.82 -5.75
C GLY A 109 12.54 -14.09 -5.93
N SER A 110 12.18 -13.31 -4.92
CA SER A 110 11.02 -12.42 -4.94
C SER A 110 11.27 -11.25 -3.99
N THR A 111 10.65 -10.10 -4.27
CA THR A 111 10.67 -8.93 -3.37
C THR A 111 9.26 -8.45 -3.14
N GLY A 112 8.94 -7.99 -1.93
CA GLY A 112 7.61 -7.47 -1.61
C GLY A 112 6.47 -8.49 -1.77
N ALA A 113 6.79 -9.78 -1.88
CA ALA A 113 5.84 -10.86 -2.03
C ALA A 113 5.72 -11.67 -0.73
N ASN A 114 4.54 -12.22 -0.48
CA ASN A 114 4.34 -13.31 0.45
C ASN A 114 4.89 -14.58 -0.20
N TRP A 115 5.78 -15.29 0.49
CA TRP A 115 6.35 -16.53 -0.07
C TRP A 115 5.26 -17.57 -0.33
N GLU A 116 4.27 -17.69 0.56
CA GLU A 116 3.08 -18.54 0.37
C GLU A 116 2.18 -18.07 -0.79
N GLY A 117 2.33 -16.82 -1.23
CA GLY A 117 1.60 -16.21 -2.33
C GLY A 117 2.23 -16.38 -3.71
N ILE A 118 3.33 -17.14 -3.82
CA ILE A 118 4.00 -17.49 -5.08
C ILE A 118 3.48 -18.85 -5.54
N LEU A 119 2.51 -18.85 -6.46
CA LEU A 119 1.83 -20.07 -6.89
C LEU A 119 1.98 -20.29 -8.40
N PRO A 120 2.48 -21.45 -8.85
CA PRO A 120 2.47 -21.78 -10.27
C PRO A 120 1.04 -21.95 -10.77
N ASN A 121 0.83 -21.59 -12.03
CA ASN A 121 -0.45 -21.83 -12.68
C ASN A 121 -0.65 -23.33 -12.91
N VAL A 122 -1.69 -23.88 -12.29
CA VAL A 122 -1.97 -25.32 -12.31
C VAL A 122 -2.22 -25.85 -13.73
N GLU A 123 -2.86 -25.07 -14.60
CA GLU A 123 -3.11 -25.49 -15.99
C GLU A 123 -1.83 -25.56 -16.83
N ASP A 124 -0.89 -24.66 -16.58
CA ASP A 124 0.42 -24.68 -17.23
C ASP A 124 1.22 -25.89 -16.77
N VAL A 125 1.21 -26.18 -15.47
CA VAL A 125 1.90 -27.35 -14.89
C VAL A 125 1.29 -28.64 -15.43
N ALA A 126 -0.04 -28.75 -15.52
CA ALA A 126 -0.72 -29.93 -16.03
C ALA A 126 -0.43 -30.24 -17.51
N LYS A 127 0.02 -29.24 -18.28
CA LYS A 127 0.41 -29.41 -19.69
C LYS A 127 1.83 -29.94 -19.86
N ILE A 128 2.64 -29.94 -18.80
CA ILE A 128 4.03 -30.38 -18.87
C ILE A 128 4.08 -31.88 -19.01
N ASN A 129 4.79 -32.34 -20.03
CA ASN A 129 5.07 -33.75 -20.24
C ASN A 129 6.58 -33.95 -20.37
N VAL A 130 7.21 -34.38 -19.28
CA VAL A 130 8.66 -34.60 -19.19
C VAL A 130 9.17 -35.75 -20.07
N ASN A 131 8.25 -36.58 -20.60
CA ASN A 131 8.54 -37.66 -21.54
C ASN A 131 8.32 -37.24 -23.00
N LYS A 132 8.19 -35.94 -23.26
CA LYS A 132 8.04 -35.37 -24.59
C LYS A 132 8.99 -34.20 -24.76
N SER A 133 9.86 -34.26 -25.77
CA SER A 133 10.72 -33.14 -26.11
C SER A 133 9.87 -31.92 -26.51
N GLY A 134 10.27 -30.75 -26.03
CA GLY A 134 9.59 -29.50 -26.35
C GLY A 134 9.87 -28.43 -25.31
N GLU A 135 9.38 -27.23 -25.61
CA GLU A 135 9.41 -26.12 -24.66
C GLU A 135 8.06 -26.02 -23.95
N TYR A 136 8.12 -25.92 -22.62
CA TYR A 136 6.96 -25.72 -21.77
C TYR A 136 7.09 -24.41 -21.01
N ARG A 137 5.95 -23.76 -20.74
CA ARG A 137 5.90 -22.46 -20.03
C ARG A 137 5.07 -22.62 -18.77
N VAL A 138 5.56 -22.06 -17.67
CA VAL A 138 4.84 -21.98 -16.39
C VAL A 138 4.67 -20.52 -16.01
N ARG A 139 3.42 -20.05 -15.92
CA ARG A 139 3.10 -18.75 -15.33
C ARG A 139 3.00 -18.88 -13.82
N TYR A 140 3.27 -17.78 -13.12
CA TYR A 140 3.15 -17.68 -11.67
C TYR A 140 2.20 -16.54 -11.30
N THR A 141 1.45 -16.76 -10.22
CA THR A 141 0.79 -15.69 -9.46
C THR A 141 1.69 -15.29 -8.31
N VAL A 142 1.80 -14.00 -8.05
CA VAL A 142 2.61 -13.45 -6.96
C VAL A 142 1.75 -12.45 -6.19
N THR A 143 1.74 -12.56 -4.87
CA THR A 143 0.88 -11.76 -3.97
C THR A 143 1.75 -11.01 -2.97
N ASN A 144 1.47 -9.74 -2.68
CA ASN A 144 2.13 -8.99 -1.60
C ASN A 144 1.37 -9.14 -0.27
N PRO A 145 1.95 -8.70 0.87
CA PRO A 145 1.25 -8.76 2.16
C PRO A 145 -0.09 -8.00 2.18
N ASP A 146 -0.25 -6.95 1.36
CA ASP A 146 -1.52 -6.22 1.20
C ASP A 146 -2.61 -7.00 0.43
N GLY A 147 -2.32 -8.21 -0.07
CA GLY A 147 -3.26 -9.05 -0.81
C GLY A 147 -3.42 -8.71 -2.31
N LYS A 148 -2.60 -7.81 -2.88
CA LYS A 148 -2.65 -7.51 -4.32
C LYS A 148 -1.92 -8.58 -5.14
N ARG A 149 -2.61 -9.09 -6.16
CA ARG A 149 -2.12 -10.14 -7.08
C ARG A 149 -1.52 -9.53 -8.34
N TRP A 150 -0.36 -10.04 -8.75
CA TRP A 150 0.20 -9.79 -10.08
C TRP A 150 0.28 -11.08 -10.89
N LYS A 151 -0.10 -10.97 -12.16
CA LYS A 151 0.07 -12.03 -13.17
C LYS A 151 1.22 -11.59 -14.04
N ARG A 152 2.41 -12.14 -13.84
CA ARG A 152 3.52 -11.88 -14.75
C ARG A 152 3.22 -12.62 -16.06
N LEU A 153 2.96 -11.90 -17.13
CA LEU A 153 3.02 -12.43 -18.50
C LEU A 153 4.50 -12.44 -18.90
N PRO A 154 5.17 -13.59 -19.09
CA PRO A 154 6.53 -13.59 -19.62
C PRO A 154 6.47 -13.62 -21.15
N ARG A 155 7.29 -12.76 -21.77
CA ARG A 155 7.67 -12.83 -23.19
C ARG A 155 8.35 -14.18 -23.49
#